data_AF-A0A7E6EUB3-F1
#
_entry.id   AF-A0A7E6EUB3-F1
#
_cell.length_a   1.000
_cell.length_b   1.000
_cell.length_c   1.000
_cell.angle_alpha   90.00
_cell.angle_beta   90.00
_cell.angle_gamma   90.00
#
_symmetry.space_group_name_H-M   'P 1'
#
loop_
_entity.id
_entity.type
_entity.pdbx_description
1 polymer ?
#
loop_
_entity_poly.entity_id
_entity_poly.type
_entity_poly.pdbx_seq_one_letter_code
_entity_poly.pdbx_strand_id
1 'polypeptide(L)'
;MTPFSSLAVILLLSIFQDAETKNQSKQKIFYSMPSYRFYSPPGSSDDLGTYPCDSAQHGTMICLSVQSCCCFVFKKDWNHSCKLYSFLPEYGSSLEYDSNYQLYYSLEDHKDNWIQVFESVAGTGRNPYELYSSPLSGVWKSSNSLSVFKSSLIENWVSLYVQEVKFVLEQDNQIVVSMIFDGKQSNKTNWFSLNRLIKASPWTDLKTNEPSIFSIVGE
;
A
#
# COMPACT_ATOMS: atom_id res chain seq x y z
N MET A 1 -17.93 33.34 -5.52
CA MET A 1 -17.08 32.25 -6.04
C MET A 1 -17.09 31.15 -5.00
N THR A 2 -17.78 30.04 -5.26
CA THR A 2 -17.68 28.84 -4.45
C THR A 2 -16.26 28.27 -4.59
N PRO A 3 -15.60 27.82 -3.51
CA PRO A 3 -14.30 27.21 -3.63
C PRO A 3 -14.46 25.89 -4.39
N PHE A 4 -13.46 25.58 -5.24
CA PHE A 4 -13.44 24.38 -6.06
C PHE A 4 -13.73 23.13 -5.21
N SER A 5 -14.78 22.39 -5.54
CA SER A 5 -15.04 21.08 -4.95
C SER A 5 -13.86 20.16 -5.26
N SER A 6 -13.19 19.63 -4.24
CA SER A 6 -12.05 18.73 -4.45
C SER A 6 -12.57 17.31 -4.64
N LEU A 7 -12.29 16.69 -5.78
CA LEU A 7 -12.57 15.28 -6.03
C LEU A 7 -11.25 14.50 -5.95
N ALA A 8 -11.18 13.48 -5.11
CA ALA A 8 -10.02 12.60 -4.97
C ALA A 8 -10.36 11.17 -5.37
N VAL A 9 -9.40 10.51 -6.02
CA VAL A 9 -9.39 9.07 -6.29
C VAL A 9 -8.40 8.43 -5.33
N ILE A 10 -8.86 7.47 -4.54
CA ILE A 10 -8.01 6.75 -3.58
C ILE A 10 -8.09 5.25 -3.86
N LEU A 11 -6.92 4.61 -3.86
CA LEU A 11 -6.78 3.16 -3.97
C LEU A 11 -6.20 2.57 -2.69
N LEU A 12 -6.90 1.58 -2.17
CA LEU A 12 -6.60 0.87 -0.94
C LEU A 12 -6.44 -0.63 -1.24
N LEU A 13 -5.43 -1.28 -0.67
CA LEU A 13 -5.21 -2.73 -0.79
C LEU A 13 -5.43 -3.45 0.53
N SER A 14 -5.98 -4.66 0.43
CA SER A 14 -5.98 -5.68 1.48
C SER A 14 -5.10 -6.85 1.01
N ILE A 15 -4.23 -7.38 1.87
CA ILE A 15 -3.15 -8.33 1.52
C ILE A 15 -3.31 -9.65 2.30
N PHE A 16 -2.88 -10.78 1.71
CA PHE A 16 -3.00 -12.12 2.31
C PHE A 16 -2.15 -12.28 3.57
N GLN A 17 -2.70 -13.05 4.52
CA GLN A 17 -2.07 -13.50 5.75
C GLN A 17 -1.49 -14.89 5.56
N ASP A 18 -0.17 -15.06 5.54
CA ASP A 18 0.41 -16.37 5.83
C ASP A 18 0.48 -16.50 7.36
N ALA A 19 -0.55 -17.11 7.93
CA ALA A 19 -0.74 -17.18 9.37
C ALA A 19 0.12 -18.28 10.00
N GLU A 20 1.42 -18.05 10.13
CA GLU A 20 2.20 -18.76 11.13
C GLU A 20 2.02 -18.07 12.49
N THR A 21 1.29 -18.75 13.39
CA THR A 21 1.03 -18.45 14.81
C THR A 21 -0.17 -17.56 15.16
N LYS A 22 -1.36 -18.18 15.24
CA LYS A 22 -2.51 -17.68 16.01
C LYS A 22 -2.31 -17.93 17.50
N ASN A 23 -2.10 -16.89 18.32
CA ASN A 23 -2.39 -16.94 19.75
C ASN A 23 -2.79 -15.56 20.31
N GLN A 24 -3.87 -15.55 21.09
CA GLN A 24 -4.68 -14.39 21.43
C GLN A 24 -3.99 -13.34 22.34
N SER A 25 -3.48 -12.27 21.73
CA SER A 25 -3.41 -10.89 22.25
C SER A 25 -2.89 -10.05 21.09
N LYS A 26 -3.61 -9.01 20.63
CA LYS A 26 -3.30 -8.14 19.46
C LYS A 26 -1.95 -8.48 18.79
N GLN A 27 -1.98 -9.50 17.92
CA GLN A 27 -0.77 -10.08 17.38
C GLN A 27 -0.34 -9.28 16.17
N LYS A 28 0.72 -8.50 16.32
CA LYS A 28 1.37 -7.81 15.21
C LYS A 28 1.84 -8.80 14.16
N ILE A 29 1.03 -8.95 13.12
CA ILE A 29 1.35 -9.77 11.95
C ILE A 29 2.30 -8.97 11.06
N PHE A 30 3.39 -9.60 10.64
CA PHE A 30 4.34 -9.05 9.69
C PHE A 30 4.19 -9.73 8.33
N TYR A 31 3.88 -8.94 7.31
CA TYR A 31 3.93 -9.31 5.90
C TYR A 31 5.37 -9.22 5.40
N SER A 32 5.73 -10.01 4.40
CA SER A 32 7.09 -9.99 3.86
C SER A 32 7.13 -9.64 2.36
N MET A 33 8.19 -8.96 1.95
CA MET A 33 8.52 -8.64 0.56
C MET A 33 9.92 -9.12 0.24
N PRO A 34 10.06 -10.09 -0.67
CA PRO A 34 11.35 -10.62 -1.02
C PRO A 34 12.14 -9.67 -1.90
N SER A 35 13.44 -9.58 -1.60
CA SER A 35 14.39 -8.80 -2.38
C SER A 35 14.15 -7.30 -2.32
N TYR A 36 13.66 -6.81 -1.19
CA TYR A 36 13.44 -5.39 -0.96
C TYR A 36 14.02 -4.93 0.37
N ARG A 37 14.48 -3.68 0.39
CA ARG A 37 14.83 -2.95 1.61
C ARG A 37 14.31 -1.52 1.56
N PHE A 38 14.25 -0.90 2.73
CA PHE A 38 14.04 0.54 2.84
C PHE A 38 15.36 1.28 2.70
N TYR A 39 15.34 2.34 1.89
CA TYR A 39 16.34 3.37 1.95
C TYR A 39 15.89 4.43 2.95
N SER A 40 16.54 4.49 4.11
CA SER A 40 16.39 5.61 5.04
C SER A 40 17.67 6.46 5.02
N PRO A 41 17.56 7.78 4.81
CA PRO A 41 18.70 8.69 4.99
C PRO A 41 19.29 8.55 6.40
N PRO A 42 20.62 8.63 6.56
CA PRO A 42 21.25 8.60 7.88
C PRO A 42 20.66 9.67 8.80
N GLY A 43 20.21 9.27 9.99
CA GLY A 43 19.67 10.19 11.00
C GLY A 43 18.18 10.54 10.85
N SER A 44 17.40 9.79 10.07
CA SER A 44 15.95 9.94 10.10
C SER A 44 15.39 9.59 11.50
N SER A 45 14.34 10.30 11.92
CA SER A 45 13.63 10.03 13.18
C SER A 45 13.01 8.64 13.24
N ASP A 46 12.91 7.99 12.09
CA ASP A 46 12.15 6.77 11.91
C ASP A 46 13.04 5.52 11.82
N ASP A 47 14.37 5.71 11.83
CA ASP A 47 15.36 4.64 11.98
C ASP A 47 15.45 4.24 13.46
N LEU A 48 14.96 3.05 13.78
CA LEU A 48 14.99 2.51 15.14
C LEU A 48 16.31 1.76 15.43
N GLY A 49 17.21 1.68 14.46
CA GLY A 49 18.52 1.07 14.58
C GLY A 49 18.63 -0.30 13.92
N THR A 50 19.87 -0.80 13.90
CA THR A 50 20.24 -2.12 13.38
C THR A 50 20.59 -3.05 14.53
N TYR A 51 20.01 -4.25 14.52
CA TYR A 51 20.15 -5.25 15.56
C TYR A 51 20.72 -6.54 14.97
N PRO A 52 21.54 -7.29 15.74
CA PRO A 52 21.88 -8.65 15.35
C PRO A 52 20.62 -9.50 15.37
N CYS A 53 20.40 -10.28 14.31
CA CYS A 53 19.31 -11.24 14.26
C CYS A 53 19.71 -12.39 13.35
N ASP A 54 19.45 -13.62 13.75
CA ASP A 54 19.89 -14.81 13.00
C ASP A 54 18.84 -15.30 12.00
N SER A 55 17.63 -14.75 12.08
CA SER A 55 16.52 -15.08 11.20
C SER A 55 15.50 -13.94 11.15
N ALA A 56 14.62 -14.00 10.16
CA ALA A 56 13.47 -13.12 10.10
C ALA A 56 12.54 -13.25 11.31
N GLN A 57 12.36 -14.47 11.85
CA GLN A 57 11.57 -14.68 13.07
C GLN A 57 12.21 -13.97 14.27
N HIS A 58 13.54 -13.99 14.37
CA HIS A 58 14.25 -13.21 15.37
C HIS A 58 14.02 -11.71 15.16
N GLY A 59 14.07 -11.22 13.91
CA GLY A 59 13.69 -9.85 13.57
C GLY A 59 12.27 -9.46 13.99
N THR A 60 11.30 -10.35 13.79
CA THR A 60 9.92 -10.17 14.24
C THR A 60 9.85 -10.02 15.76
N MET A 61 10.54 -10.89 16.51
CA MET A 61 10.57 -10.80 17.98
C MET A 61 11.18 -9.48 18.46
N ILE A 62 12.26 -9.02 17.84
CA ILE A 62 12.88 -7.74 18.18
C ILE A 62 11.90 -6.59 17.87
N CYS A 63 11.27 -6.58 16.70
CA CYS A 63 10.33 -5.52 16.33
C CYS A 63 9.09 -5.51 17.24
N LEU A 64 8.56 -6.67 17.63
CA LEU A 64 7.48 -6.80 18.61
C LEU A 64 7.86 -6.22 19.99
N SER A 65 9.13 -6.28 20.37
CA SER A 65 9.61 -5.72 21.64
C SER A 65 9.74 -4.18 21.63
N VAL A 66 9.73 -3.56 20.45
CA VAL A 66 9.89 -2.12 20.26
C VAL A 66 8.53 -1.52 19.94
N GLN A 67 7.95 -0.75 20.88
CA GLN A 67 6.57 -0.26 20.81
C GLN A 67 6.24 0.50 19.51
N SER A 68 7.18 1.28 18.99
CA SER A 68 7.01 2.06 17.77
C SER A 68 7.35 1.29 16.49
N CYS A 69 7.93 0.09 16.57
CA CYS A 69 8.38 -0.63 15.37
C CYS A 69 7.20 -1.16 14.58
N CYS A 70 7.05 -0.73 13.34
CA CYS A 70 6.00 -1.21 12.44
C CYS A 70 6.57 -2.06 11.30
N CYS A 71 7.88 -1.99 11.03
CA CYS A 71 8.51 -2.77 9.98
C CYS A 71 10.01 -2.93 10.23
N PHE A 72 10.61 -3.93 9.61
CA PHE A 72 12.03 -4.20 9.67
C PHE A 72 12.55 -4.81 8.37
N VAL A 73 13.83 -4.63 8.08
CA VAL A 73 14.51 -5.27 6.96
C VAL A 73 15.48 -6.30 7.50
N PHE A 74 15.33 -7.54 7.08
CA PHE A 74 16.25 -8.64 7.35
C PHE A 74 17.30 -8.76 6.24
N LYS A 75 18.57 -8.79 6.62
CA LYS A 75 19.70 -9.04 5.72
C LYS A 75 20.01 -10.54 5.68
N LYS A 76 19.91 -11.14 4.49
CA LYS A 76 20.05 -12.59 4.23
C LYS A 76 21.50 -13.04 4.06
N ASP A 77 22.46 -12.13 4.01
CA ASP A 77 23.87 -12.48 3.89
C ASP A 77 24.42 -13.06 5.21
N TRP A 78 25.67 -13.53 5.18
CA TRP A 78 26.34 -14.17 6.32
C TRP A 78 26.49 -13.28 7.57
N ASN A 79 26.26 -11.96 7.44
CA ASN A 79 26.27 -11.01 8.55
C ASN A 79 24.84 -10.58 8.87
N HIS A 80 24.01 -11.57 9.22
CA HIS A 80 22.59 -11.41 9.45
C HIS A 80 22.31 -10.26 10.43
N SER A 81 21.42 -9.37 10.00
CA SER A 81 21.04 -8.19 10.78
C SER A 81 19.64 -7.73 10.40
N CYS A 82 18.98 -7.10 11.37
CA CYS A 82 17.63 -6.59 11.25
C CYS A 82 17.66 -5.10 11.50
N LYS A 83 17.26 -4.32 10.50
CA LYS A 83 17.12 -2.87 10.65
C LYS A 83 15.65 -2.52 10.84
N LEU A 84 15.31 -1.87 11.96
CA LEU A 84 13.93 -1.61 12.37
C LEU A 84 13.50 -0.18 12.05
N TYR A 85 12.20 0.02 11.84
CA TYR A 85 11.62 1.32 11.49
C TYR A 85 10.27 1.53 12.16
N SER A 86 9.98 2.80 12.50
CA SER A 86 8.72 3.20 13.14
C SER A 86 7.63 3.70 12.19
N PHE A 87 7.84 3.59 10.89
CA PHE A 87 6.89 4.04 9.87
C PHE A 87 6.85 3.07 8.69
N LEU A 88 5.69 2.87 8.10
CA LEU A 88 5.59 2.33 6.75
C LEU A 88 5.86 3.47 5.77
N PRO A 89 6.65 3.27 4.71
CA PRO A 89 6.97 4.33 3.73
C PRO A 89 5.84 4.90 2.89
N GLU A 90 4.60 4.87 3.36
CA GLU A 90 3.50 5.61 2.75
C GLU A 90 3.81 7.12 2.59
N TYR A 91 4.89 7.63 3.20
CA TYR A 91 5.27 9.05 3.16
C TYR A 91 6.68 9.36 2.57
N GLY A 92 7.22 8.52 1.68
CA GLY A 92 8.23 9.00 0.73
C GLY A 92 9.67 8.52 0.90
N SER A 93 9.93 7.36 1.51
CA SER A 93 11.21 6.67 1.32
C SER A 93 11.13 5.67 0.16
N SER A 94 12.14 5.66 -0.70
CA SER A 94 12.25 4.73 -1.83
C SER A 94 12.45 3.30 -1.34
N LEU A 95 11.52 2.40 -1.69
CA LEU A 95 11.81 0.96 -1.69
C LEU A 95 12.91 0.70 -2.71
N GLU A 96 13.93 -0.05 -2.31
CA GLU A 96 15.05 -0.45 -3.16
C GLU A 96 15.01 -1.96 -3.34
N TYR A 97 15.07 -2.42 -4.59
CA TYR A 97 15.25 -3.84 -4.90
C TYR A 97 16.67 -4.25 -4.55
N ASP A 98 16.81 -5.23 -3.67
CA ASP A 98 18.08 -5.85 -3.33
C ASP A 98 17.83 -7.30 -2.88
N SER A 99 18.31 -8.26 -3.67
CA SER A 99 18.13 -9.69 -3.43
C SER A 99 18.71 -10.18 -2.10
N ASN A 100 19.63 -9.43 -1.49
CA ASN A 100 20.21 -9.76 -0.19
C ASN A 100 19.30 -9.40 0.98
N TYR A 101 18.19 -8.72 0.74
CA TYR A 101 17.30 -8.26 1.80
C TYR A 101 15.89 -8.83 1.67
N GLN A 102 15.20 -8.86 2.80
CA GLN A 102 13.80 -9.21 2.91
C GLN A 102 13.15 -8.17 3.81
N LEU A 103 12.16 -7.47 3.27
CA LEU A 103 11.40 -6.50 4.04
C LEU A 103 10.25 -7.19 4.76
N TYR A 104 10.05 -6.86 6.03
CA TYR A 104 8.92 -7.26 6.84
C TYR A 104 8.18 -6.04 7.38
N TYR A 105 6.86 -6.04 7.33
CA TYR A 105 6.07 -4.88 7.75
C TYR A 105 4.73 -5.28 8.31
N SER A 106 4.21 -4.52 9.27
CA SER A 106 2.94 -4.76 9.93
C SER A 106 1.96 -3.64 9.66
N LEU A 107 0.70 -4.02 9.48
CA LEU A 107 -0.40 -3.12 9.13
C LEU A 107 -1.31 -2.79 10.32
N GLU A 108 -0.95 -3.22 11.54
CA GLU A 108 -1.81 -3.11 12.71
C GLU A 108 -2.20 -1.68 13.11
N ASP A 109 -1.42 -0.68 12.71
CA ASP A 109 -1.72 0.73 13.00
C ASP A 109 -2.70 1.36 11.99
N HIS A 110 -3.09 0.65 10.93
CA HIS A 110 -4.15 1.09 10.03
C HIS A 110 -5.51 0.69 10.60
N LYS A 111 -6.23 1.67 11.15
CA LYS A 111 -7.56 1.55 11.77
C LYS A 111 -8.59 0.70 11.00
N ASP A 112 -8.38 0.45 9.71
CA ASP A 112 -9.33 -0.26 8.84
C ASP A 112 -8.76 -1.48 8.07
N ASN A 113 -7.56 -1.98 8.38
CA ASN A 113 -6.87 -3.08 7.65
C ASN A 113 -6.60 -2.82 6.14
N TRP A 114 -6.68 -1.56 5.71
CA TRP A 114 -6.40 -1.16 4.32
C TRP A 114 -5.10 -0.38 4.23
N ILE A 115 -4.31 -0.65 3.19
CA ILE A 115 -3.08 0.10 2.85
C ILE A 115 -3.40 1.07 1.73
N GLN A 116 -3.12 2.37 1.90
CA GLN A 116 -3.26 3.30 0.80
C GLN A 116 -2.05 3.17 -0.13
N VAL A 117 -2.32 2.96 -1.41
CA VAL A 117 -1.25 2.77 -2.39
C VAL A 117 -1.29 3.76 -3.54
N PHE A 118 -2.40 4.47 -3.72
CA PHE A 118 -2.50 5.53 -4.72
C PHE A 118 -3.54 6.55 -4.29
N GLU A 119 -3.24 7.82 -4.55
CA GLU A 119 -4.16 8.93 -4.41
C GLU A 119 -3.92 9.95 -5.52
N SER A 120 -4.99 10.45 -6.13
CA SER A 120 -4.91 11.55 -7.08
C SER A 120 -6.09 12.48 -6.90
N VAL A 121 -5.81 13.78 -6.80
CA VAL A 121 -6.84 14.83 -6.65
C VAL A 121 -7.04 15.56 -7.97
N ALA A 122 -8.30 15.84 -8.32
CA ALA A 122 -8.67 16.68 -9.45
C ALA A 122 -8.09 18.09 -9.30
N GLY A 123 -7.70 18.71 -10.42
CA GLY A 123 -7.07 20.05 -10.40
C GLY A 123 -5.55 20.03 -10.15
N THR A 124 -4.92 18.86 -10.02
CA THR A 124 -3.46 18.72 -9.99
C THR A 124 -2.77 18.98 -11.35
N GLY A 125 -3.55 19.02 -12.44
CA GLY A 125 -3.04 19.15 -13.81
C GLY A 125 -2.32 17.91 -14.34
N ARG A 126 -2.41 16.77 -13.63
CA ARG A 126 -1.83 15.49 -14.02
C ARG A 126 -2.92 14.48 -14.34
N ASN A 127 -2.65 13.60 -15.30
CA ASN A 127 -3.55 12.50 -15.64
C ASN A 127 -3.38 11.36 -14.61
N PRO A 128 -4.44 10.97 -13.87
CA PRO A 128 -4.36 9.89 -12.87
C PRO A 128 -3.94 8.55 -13.47
N TYR A 129 -4.37 8.24 -14.70
CA TYR A 129 -4.01 6.98 -15.38
C TYR A 129 -2.51 6.93 -15.71
N GLU A 130 -1.94 8.03 -16.22
CA GLU A 130 -0.51 8.10 -16.52
C GLU A 130 0.34 7.93 -15.25
N LEU A 131 -0.09 8.55 -14.15
CA LEU A 131 0.58 8.43 -12.85
C LEU A 131 0.48 7.03 -12.29
N TYR A 132 -0.72 6.44 -12.33
CA TYR A 132 -0.95 5.08 -11.89
C TYR A 132 -0.14 4.06 -12.71
N SER A 133 0.01 4.30 -14.02
CA SER A 133 0.71 3.40 -14.94
C SER A 133 2.23 3.59 -14.97
N SER A 134 2.70 4.79 -14.61
CA SER A 134 4.13 5.15 -14.57
C SER A 134 4.92 4.22 -13.64
N PRO A 135 6.15 3.79 -13.97
CA PRO A 135 6.98 3.02 -13.04
C PRO A 135 7.44 3.83 -11.81
N LEU A 136 7.26 5.16 -11.84
CA LEU A 136 7.68 6.04 -10.76
C LEU A 136 6.70 5.98 -9.58
N SER A 137 7.25 6.01 -8.36
CA SER A 137 6.50 6.08 -7.11
C SER A 137 6.95 7.32 -6.33
N GLY A 138 6.07 7.87 -5.51
CA GLY A 138 6.37 9.03 -4.68
C GLY A 138 5.15 9.93 -4.42
N VAL A 139 5.44 11.10 -3.86
CA VAL A 139 4.46 12.17 -3.62
C VAL A 139 4.80 13.33 -4.54
N TRP A 140 3.86 13.75 -5.38
CA TRP A 140 3.99 14.92 -6.24
C TRP A 140 3.04 16.01 -5.75
N LYS A 141 3.58 17.15 -5.34
CA LYS A 141 2.78 18.31 -4.92
C LYS A 141 2.61 19.29 -6.09
N SER A 142 1.37 19.74 -6.28
CA SER A 142 0.99 20.85 -7.16
C SER A 142 1.27 22.19 -6.47
N SER A 143 1.40 23.26 -7.26
CA SER A 143 1.49 24.64 -6.78
C SER A 143 0.31 25.06 -5.89
N ASN A 144 -0.83 24.38 -6.01
CA ASN A 144 -2.04 24.63 -5.23
C ASN A 144 -2.13 23.75 -3.97
N SER A 145 -1.00 23.20 -3.49
CA SER A 145 -0.92 22.28 -2.34
C SER A 145 -1.67 20.95 -2.48
N LEU A 146 -2.25 20.66 -3.65
CA LEU A 146 -2.81 19.35 -3.97
C LEU A 146 -1.68 18.34 -4.15
N SER A 147 -1.85 17.12 -3.64
CA SER A 147 -0.88 16.04 -3.82
C SER A 147 -1.43 14.91 -4.69
N VAL A 148 -0.51 14.26 -5.39
CA VAL A 148 -0.69 12.91 -5.92
C VAL A 148 0.26 12.03 -5.14
N PHE A 149 -0.22 10.87 -4.74
CA PHE A 149 0.60 9.84 -4.09
C PHE A 149 0.53 8.55 -4.89
N LYS A 150 1.68 7.90 -5.06
CA LYS A 150 1.76 6.53 -5.54
C LYS A 150 2.80 5.77 -4.75
N SER A 151 2.38 4.66 -4.18
CA SER A 151 3.25 3.71 -3.49
C SER A 151 3.92 2.76 -4.48
N SER A 152 5.19 2.43 -4.23
CA SER A 152 5.95 1.40 -4.95
C SER A 152 5.43 -0.01 -4.71
N LEU A 153 4.52 -0.18 -3.75
CA LEU A 153 3.75 -1.40 -3.54
C LEU A 153 2.97 -1.82 -4.80
N ILE A 154 2.41 -0.87 -5.54
CA ILE A 154 1.65 -1.15 -6.79
C ILE A 154 2.52 -1.86 -7.82
N GLU A 155 3.81 -1.53 -7.89
CA GLU A 155 4.73 -2.14 -8.84
C GLU A 155 5.05 -3.60 -8.49
N ASN A 156 4.85 -3.97 -7.23
CA ASN A 156 5.10 -5.32 -6.70
C ASN A 156 3.83 -6.12 -6.44
N TRP A 157 2.72 -5.75 -7.09
CA TRP A 157 1.38 -6.28 -6.87
C TRP A 157 1.31 -7.80 -6.70
N VAL A 158 1.97 -8.56 -7.57
CA VAL A 158 1.92 -10.03 -7.56
C VAL A 158 2.54 -10.59 -6.27
N SER A 159 3.63 -10.01 -5.80
CA SER A 159 4.30 -10.40 -4.55
C SER A 159 3.52 -10.01 -3.31
N LEU A 160 2.54 -9.11 -3.43
CA LEU A 160 1.68 -8.69 -2.33
C LEU A 160 0.57 -9.66 -2.01
N TYR A 161 0.29 -10.67 -2.84
CA TYR A 161 -0.84 -11.58 -2.61
C TYR A 161 -2.14 -10.84 -2.26
N VAL A 162 -2.45 -9.78 -3.01
CA VAL A 162 -3.61 -8.90 -2.75
C VAL A 162 -4.90 -9.74 -2.68
N GLN A 163 -5.69 -9.52 -1.64
CA GLN A 163 -6.97 -10.20 -1.39
C GLN A 163 -8.12 -9.38 -1.91
N GLU A 164 -8.14 -8.10 -1.56
CA GLU A 164 -9.19 -7.17 -1.96
C GLU A 164 -8.56 -5.84 -2.35
N VAL A 165 -9.22 -5.16 -3.29
CA VAL A 165 -8.86 -3.82 -3.70
C VAL A 165 -10.05 -2.92 -3.47
N LYS A 166 -9.87 -1.87 -2.68
CA LYS A 166 -10.89 -0.87 -2.41
C LYS A 166 -10.57 0.41 -3.19
N PHE A 167 -11.49 0.77 -4.09
CA PHE A 167 -11.48 2.01 -4.85
C PHE A 167 -12.45 2.99 -4.21
N VAL A 168 -12.00 4.21 -3.95
CA VAL A 168 -12.79 5.25 -3.30
C VAL A 168 -12.76 6.51 -4.14
N LEU A 169 -13.92 7.13 -4.35
CA LEU A 169 -13.99 8.53 -4.74
C LEU A 169 -14.45 9.35 -3.54
N GLU A 170 -13.69 10.40 -3.25
CA GLU A 170 -14.04 11.37 -2.23
C GLU A 170 -14.33 12.72 -2.86
N GLN A 171 -15.40 13.35 -2.41
CA GLN A 171 -15.74 14.72 -2.77
C GLN A 171 -15.83 15.53 -1.48
N ASP A 172 -15.06 16.60 -1.37
CA ASP A 172 -15.04 17.50 -0.20
C ASP A 172 -14.85 16.74 1.13
N ASN A 173 -13.87 15.81 1.13
CA ASN A 173 -13.54 14.88 2.22
C ASN A 173 -14.68 13.95 2.66
N GLN A 174 -15.67 13.71 1.79
CA GLN A 174 -16.72 12.72 1.99
C GLN A 174 -16.63 11.64 0.92
N ILE A 175 -16.66 10.37 1.35
CA ILE A 175 -16.72 9.23 0.44
C ILE A 175 -18.05 9.26 -0.31
N VAL A 176 -18.00 9.51 -1.61
CA VAL A 176 -19.19 9.49 -2.49
C VAL A 176 -19.31 8.18 -3.27
N VAL A 177 -18.19 7.48 -3.49
CA VAL A 177 -18.16 6.16 -4.11
C VAL A 177 -17.19 5.26 -3.35
N SER A 178 -17.61 4.01 -3.13
CA SER A 178 -16.72 2.96 -2.63
C SER A 178 -17.00 1.67 -3.39
N MET A 179 -15.98 1.12 -4.04
CA MET A 179 -16.04 -0.19 -4.68
C MET A 179 -14.98 -1.11 -4.09
N ILE A 180 -15.32 -2.38 -3.88
CA ILE A 180 -14.42 -3.43 -3.41
C ILE A 180 -14.38 -4.52 -4.47
N PHE A 181 -13.16 -4.87 -4.90
CA PHE A 181 -12.88 -5.88 -5.92
C PHE A 181 -12.11 -7.06 -5.33
N ASP A 182 -12.29 -8.23 -5.93
CA ASP A 182 -11.46 -9.41 -5.67
C ASP A 182 -10.07 -9.22 -6.28
N GLY A 183 -9.10 -9.01 -5.39
CA GLY A 183 -7.70 -8.79 -5.73
C GLY A 183 -6.94 -10.09 -5.99
N LYS A 184 -7.49 -11.27 -5.68
CA LYS A 184 -6.78 -12.54 -5.82
C LYS A 184 -6.44 -12.79 -7.29
N GLN A 185 -5.20 -13.20 -7.53
CA GLN A 185 -4.68 -13.49 -8.87
C GLN A 185 -4.90 -12.33 -9.86
N SER A 186 -5.01 -11.10 -9.35
CA SER A 186 -5.01 -9.89 -10.15
C SER A 186 -3.60 -9.33 -10.28
N ASN A 187 -3.45 -8.34 -11.15
CA ASN A 187 -2.28 -7.50 -11.27
C ASN A 187 -2.72 -6.04 -11.23
N LYS A 188 -1.75 -5.11 -11.22
CA LYS A 188 -2.03 -3.68 -11.17
C LYS A 188 -2.91 -3.16 -12.34
N THR A 189 -3.02 -3.89 -13.46
CA THR A 189 -3.79 -3.43 -14.63
C THR A 189 -5.17 -4.08 -14.79
N ASN A 190 -5.48 -5.16 -14.08
CA ASN A 190 -6.70 -5.94 -14.31
C ASN A 190 -7.62 -6.15 -13.08
N TRP A 191 -7.24 -5.64 -11.90
CA TRP A 191 -8.05 -5.75 -10.69
C TRP A 191 -9.39 -5.00 -10.82
N PHE A 192 -9.40 -3.87 -11.54
CA PHE A 192 -10.61 -3.09 -11.83
C PHE A 192 -11.33 -3.71 -13.04
N SER A 193 -12.10 -4.75 -12.77
CA SER A 193 -12.97 -5.39 -13.75
C SER A 193 -14.28 -5.79 -13.11
N LEU A 194 -15.37 -5.77 -13.88
CA LEU A 194 -16.71 -6.00 -13.34
C LEU A 194 -16.87 -7.40 -12.73
N ASN A 195 -16.25 -8.41 -13.35
CA ASN A 195 -16.25 -9.79 -12.84
C ASN A 195 -15.55 -9.95 -11.48
N ARG A 196 -14.70 -8.98 -11.11
CA ARG A 196 -14.05 -8.94 -9.80
C ARG A 196 -14.82 -8.10 -8.79
N LEU A 197 -15.88 -7.39 -9.18
CA LEU A 197 -16.61 -6.49 -8.29
C LEU A 197 -17.35 -7.28 -7.20
N ILE A 198 -16.93 -7.11 -5.94
CA ILE A 198 -17.56 -7.72 -4.77
C ILE A 198 -18.69 -6.80 -4.27
N LYS A 199 -18.38 -5.51 -4.08
CA LYS A 199 -19.32 -4.50 -3.59
C LYS A 199 -19.13 -3.18 -4.34
N ALA A 200 -20.22 -2.49 -4.67
CA ALA A 200 -20.20 -1.12 -5.15
C ALA A 200 -21.25 -0.31 -4.41
N SER A 201 -20.86 0.86 -3.93
CA SER A 201 -21.74 1.88 -3.38
C SER A 201 -21.47 3.19 -4.13
N PRO A 202 -22.53 3.92 -4.57
CA PRO A 202 -23.94 3.68 -4.27
C PRO A 202 -24.67 2.74 -5.27
N TRP A 203 -23.98 2.23 -6.29
CA TRP A 203 -24.64 1.49 -7.38
C TRP A 203 -24.89 0.02 -7.06
N THR A 204 -26.17 -0.34 -6.99
CA THR A 204 -26.61 -1.74 -6.81
C THR A 204 -26.82 -2.46 -8.14
N ASP A 205 -26.90 -1.73 -9.26
CA ASP A 205 -27.29 -2.23 -10.58
C ASP A 205 -26.11 -2.50 -11.53
N LEU A 206 -24.87 -2.21 -11.10
CA LEU A 206 -23.67 -2.45 -11.92
C LEU A 206 -23.49 -3.93 -12.34
N LYS A 207 -24.05 -4.87 -11.58
CA LYS A 207 -24.03 -6.31 -11.95
C LYS A 207 -25.18 -6.71 -12.88
N THR A 208 -26.24 -5.93 -12.92
CA THR A 208 -27.45 -6.24 -13.72
C THR A 208 -27.44 -5.53 -15.06
N ASN A 209 -26.77 -4.37 -15.15
CA ASN A 209 -26.59 -3.61 -16.37
C ASN A 209 -25.12 -3.67 -16.75
N GLU A 210 -24.76 -4.44 -17.79
CA GLU A 210 -23.37 -4.49 -18.25
C GLU A 210 -22.99 -3.12 -18.85
N PRO A 211 -22.03 -2.40 -18.25
CA PRO A 211 -21.51 -1.17 -18.81
C PRO A 211 -20.72 -1.47 -20.09
N SER A 212 -20.76 -0.54 -21.04
CA SER A 212 -19.99 -0.67 -22.29
C SER A 212 -18.47 -0.70 -22.05
N ILE A 213 -17.99 -0.04 -20.99
CA ILE A 213 -16.58 0.04 -20.62
C ILE A 213 -16.45 -0.07 -19.10
N PHE A 214 -15.62 -1.00 -18.63
CA PHE A 214 -15.27 -1.14 -17.22
C PHE A 214 -13.82 -1.66 -17.10
N SER A 215 -12.87 -0.75 -17.30
CA SER A 215 -11.45 -1.04 -17.29
C SER A 215 -10.65 0.15 -16.77
N ILE A 216 -9.41 -0.08 -16.29
CA ILE A 216 -8.50 1.00 -15.87
C ILE A 216 -8.12 1.91 -17.04
N VAL A 217 -8.02 1.34 -18.24
CA VAL A 217 -7.60 2.04 -19.46
C VAL A 217 -8.76 2.85 -20.05
N GLY A 218 -10.00 2.42 -19.84
CA GLY A 218 -11.18 3.13 -20.33
C GLY A 218 -11.52 2.87 -21.80
N GLU A 219 -11.08 1.73 -22.36
CA GLU A 219 -11.39 1.25 -23.72
C GLU A 219 -12.25 -0.02 -23.68
#